data_AF-A0A5N6DX30-F1
#
_entry.id   AF-A0A5N6DX30-F1
#
_cell.length_a   1.000
_cell.length_b   1.000
_cell.length_c   1.000
_cell.angle_alpha   90.00
_cell.angle_beta   90.00
_cell.angle_gamma   90.00
#
_symmetry.space_group_name_H-M   'P 1'
#
loop_
_entity.id
_entity.type
_entity.pdbx_description
1 polymer ?
#
loop_
_entity_poly.entity_id
_entity_poly.type
_entity_poly.pdbx_seq_one_letter_code
_entity_poly.pdbx_strand_id
1 'polypeptide(L)'
;MPKSVNRAVRAGIQGPKVIQRFLSELDQQRLDLDTSGVTTLIELTEVEQERELETQVEEVREAQRPVFFQPRKFPGLHPAVLKFATTGELRGISGYEPAFAALRRTVLGRKHGVRGVGKSKLFVSTEFTRTIAGAKRGTWLDNFLRPIHWILWSPVTNTALVIIPEEAECLIPTLRMQKTPTTHLLVYAAPFTRKMTLFNQLNFYAVPPLKGDNKFPTVLKIELGILSGRLYLDFEEYNETMQYLRIVGTSATGAVESGSTVVDERGRFADDPLGFLQGWLAMTRKGREFGHTPAGYICQGRQLSKNHSVFRWSTTNLPIAEDTSRLHINDDDSSINGQEDSEPFD
;
A
#
# COMPACT_ATOMS: atom_id res chain seq x y z
N MET A 1 1.08 -19.86 -60.53
CA MET A 1 1.18 -18.61 -61.30
C MET A 1 0.72 -17.49 -60.39
N PRO A 2 1.59 -16.53 -60.08
CA PRO A 2 1.81 -15.40 -60.99
C PRO A 2 3.27 -15.27 -61.43
N LYS A 3 3.42 -14.66 -62.61
CA LYS A 3 4.68 -14.30 -63.27
C LYS A 3 5.08 -12.90 -62.82
N SER A 4 6.36 -12.60 -63.05
CA SER A 4 6.91 -11.24 -63.26
C SER A 4 7.39 -10.49 -62.02
N VAL A 5 8.57 -10.85 -61.50
CA VAL A 5 9.68 -9.92 -61.23
C VAL A 5 10.96 -10.76 -61.30
N ASN A 6 11.84 -10.53 -62.28
CA ASN A 6 13.27 -10.96 -62.31
C ASN A 6 13.87 -10.97 -63.73
N ARG A 7 13.15 -10.49 -64.75
CA ARG A 7 13.70 -10.34 -66.11
C ARG A 7 14.27 -8.95 -66.40
N ALA A 8 14.83 -8.28 -65.39
CA ALA A 8 15.24 -6.88 -65.54
C ALA A 8 16.63 -6.56 -64.97
N VAL A 9 17.62 -7.47 -65.04
CA VAL A 9 19.05 -7.07 -65.01
C VAL A 9 19.87 -8.03 -65.87
N ARG A 10 19.60 -8.07 -67.17
CA ARG A 10 20.53 -8.61 -68.17
C ARG A 10 20.61 -7.61 -69.33
N ALA A 11 21.04 -6.39 -69.01
CA ALA A 11 21.48 -5.44 -70.01
C ALA A 11 23.00 -5.34 -69.90
N GLY A 12 23.66 -5.59 -71.02
CA GLY A 12 25.09 -5.86 -71.12
C GLY A 12 25.96 -4.81 -70.45
N ILE A 13 26.86 -5.29 -69.59
CA ILE A 13 28.06 -4.57 -69.21
C ILE A 13 29.21 -5.43 -69.69
N GLN A 14 29.90 -4.95 -70.72
CA GLN A 14 31.16 -5.52 -71.18
C GLN A 14 32.22 -5.17 -70.13
N GLY A 15 32.21 -5.92 -69.03
CA GLY A 15 33.20 -5.81 -67.98
C GLY A 15 34.57 -6.29 -68.46
N PRO A 16 35.67 -5.87 -67.82
CA PRO A 16 37.01 -6.36 -68.09
C PRO A 16 37.04 -7.89 -68.21
N LYS A 17 37.74 -8.43 -69.22
CA LYS A 17 37.80 -9.89 -69.51
C LYS A 17 38.16 -10.76 -68.29
N VAL A 18 38.85 -10.16 -67.33
CA VAL A 18 39.20 -10.74 -66.03
C VAL A 18 37.96 -11.07 -65.20
N ILE A 19 36.99 -10.16 -65.12
CA ILE A 19 35.75 -10.33 -64.34
C ILE A 19 34.86 -11.40 -64.97
N GLN A 20 34.84 -11.50 -66.30
CA GLN A 20 34.07 -12.56 -66.98
C GLN A 20 34.63 -13.96 -66.70
N ARG A 21 35.95 -14.12 -66.56
CA ARG A 21 36.55 -15.40 -66.13
C ARG A 21 36.14 -15.77 -64.72
N PHE A 22 36.20 -14.82 -63.78
CA PHE A 22 35.76 -15.06 -62.41
C PHE A 22 34.26 -15.37 -62.31
N LEU A 23 33.42 -14.74 -63.14
CA LEU A 23 32.00 -15.06 -63.22
C LEU A 23 31.76 -16.48 -63.77
N SER A 24 32.48 -16.89 -64.82
CA SER A 24 32.36 -18.26 -65.34
C SER A 24 32.87 -19.32 -64.37
N GLU A 25 33.88 -19.00 -63.57
CA GLU A 25 34.43 -19.89 -62.54
C GLU A 25 33.48 -20.01 -61.34
N LEU A 26 32.84 -18.92 -60.92
CA LEU A 26 31.78 -18.92 -59.92
C LEU A 26 30.53 -19.67 -60.37
N ASP A 27 30.15 -19.56 -61.65
CA ASP A 27 29.00 -20.29 -62.20
C ASP A 27 29.29 -21.80 -62.28
N GLN A 28 30.53 -22.20 -62.56
CA GLN A 28 30.95 -23.61 -62.49
C GLN A 28 30.94 -24.14 -61.04
N GLN A 29 31.44 -23.36 -60.08
CA GLN A 29 31.41 -23.74 -58.66
C GLN A 29 29.98 -23.84 -58.12
N ARG A 30 29.04 -23.00 -58.60
CA ARG A 30 27.62 -23.11 -58.24
C ARG A 30 26.96 -24.38 -58.78
N LEU A 31 27.31 -24.82 -60.00
CA LEU A 31 26.79 -26.07 -60.54
C LEU A 31 27.33 -27.31 -59.80
N ASP A 32 28.60 -27.30 -59.37
CA ASP A 32 29.19 -28.41 -58.62
C ASP A 32 28.67 -28.53 -57.18
N LEU A 33 28.22 -27.42 -56.58
CA LEU A 33 27.66 -27.41 -55.22
C LEU A 33 26.22 -27.98 -55.13
N ASP A 34 25.48 -28.07 -56.24
CA ASP A 34 24.07 -28.47 -56.26
C ASP A 34 23.81 -29.97 -55.99
N THR A 35 24.84 -30.80 -55.76
CA THR A 35 24.64 -32.26 -55.68
C THR A 35 24.65 -32.88 -54.27
N SER A 36 24.94 -32.17 -53.17
CA SER A 36 24.83 -32.86 -51.85
C SER A 36 24.75 -32.01 -50.56
N GLY A 37 24.99 -30.70 -50.59
CA GLY A 37 25.21 -29.94 -49.33
C GLY A 37 24.43 -28.64 -49.15
N VAL A 38 23.63 -28.21 -50.13
CA VAL A 38 23.09 -26.84 -50.16
C VAL A 38 21.65 -26.75 -49.61
N THR A 39 20.88 -27.83 -49.61
CA THR A 39 19.50 -27.81 -49.08
C THR A 39 19.46 -27.48 -47.59
N THR A 40 20.42 -27.99 -46.80
CA THR A 40 20.51 -27.73 -45.36
C THR A 40 21.05 -26.33 -45.05
N LEU A 41 21.89 -25.75 -45.90
CA LEU A 41 22.37 -24.37 -45.71
C LEU A 41 21.34 -23.33 -46.14
N ILE A 42 20.57 -23.57 -47.21
CA ILE A 42 19.48 -22.68 -47.62
C ILE A 42 18.37 -22.66 -46.57
N GLU A 43 17.95 -23.81 -46.05
CA GLU A 43 16.96 -23.88 -44.95
C GLU A 43 17.45 -23.19 -43.67
N LEU A 44 18.75 -23.26 -43.34
CA LEU A 44 19.31 -22.55 -42.20
C LEU A 44 19.44 -21.04 -42.45
N THR A 45 19.78 -20.61 -43.67
CA THR A 45 19.88 -19.18 -44.02
C THR A 45 18.53 -18.50 -44.20
N GLU A 46 17.49 -19.21 -44.67
CA GLU A 46 16.12 -18.67 -44.70
C GLU A 46 15.57 -18.50 -43.27
N VAL A 47 15.85 -19.46 -42.37
CA VAL A 47 15.48 -19.37 -40.95
C VAL A 47 16.25 -18.26 -40.20
N GLU A 48 17.50 -17.96 -40.60
CA GLU A 48 18.24 -16.81 -40.08
C GLU A 48 17.76 -15.47 -40.67
N GLN A 49 17.33 -15.43 -41.94
CA GLN A 49 16.83 -14.20 -42.57
C GLN A 49 15.40 -13.81 -42.17
N GLU A 50 14.56 -14.73 -41.69
CA GLU A 50 13.24 -14.38 -41.15
C GLU A 50 13.30 -13.67 -39.78
N ARG A 51 14.48 -13.58 -39.14
CA ARG A 51 14.63 -13.01 -37.79
C ARG A 51 15.30 -11.63 -37.71
N GLU A 52 15.60 -10.99 -38.84
CA GLU A 52 16.20 -9.63 -38.88
C GLU A 52 15.20 -8.49 -39.16
N LEU A 53 13.90 -8.74 -39.06
CA LEU A 53 12.93 -7.65 -38.88
C LEU A 53 12.81 -7.35 -37.38
N GLU A 54 13.86 -6.73 -36.82
CA GLU A 54 13.74 -6.00 -35.56
C GLU A 54 12.62 -4.98 -35.74
N THR A 55 11.42 -5.35 -35.33
CA THR A 55 10.28 -4.44 -35.31
C THR A 55 10.57 -3.47 -34.18
N GLN A 56 11.31 -2.40 -34.48
CA GLN A 56 11.44 -1.24 -33.61
C GLN A 56 10.05 -0.64 -33.48
N VAL A 57 9.31 -1.11 -32.49
CA VAL A 57 8.13 -0.42 -31.99
C VAL A 57 8.68 0.83 -31.31
N GLU A 58 8.78 1.93 -32.06
CA GLU A 58 8.91 3.26 -31.46
C GLU A 58 7.62 3.56 -30.70
N GLU A 59 7.61 3.16 -29.43
CA GLU A 59 6.57 3.57 -28.50
C GLU A 59 6.75 5.07 -28.22
N VAL A 60 6.08 5.91 -29.01
CA VAL A 60 6.01 7.35 -28.76
C VAL A 60 5.30 7.56 -27.43
N ARG A 61 6.09 7.73 -26.36
CA ARG A 61 5.57 8.12 -25.05
C ARG A 61 4.99 9.53 -25.15
N GLU A 62 3.67 9.63 -25.21
CA GLU A 62 3.01 10.90 -24.98
C GLU A 62 3.39 11.41 -23.58
N ALA A 63 4.02 12.59 -23.54
CA ALA A 63 4.36 13.22 -22.28
C ALA A 63 3.07 13.69 -21.58
N GLN A 64 2.47 12.82 -20.78
CA GLN A 64 1.36 13.16 -19.90
C GLN A 64 1.83 14.25 -18.93
N ARG A 65 1.49 15.51 -19.22
CA ARG A 65 1.82 16.62 -18.33
C ARG A 65 1.15 16.40 -16.98
N PRO A 66 1.89 16.50 -15.86
CA PRO A 66 1.31 16.37 -14.53
C PRO A 66 0.18 17.38 -14.34
N VAL A 67 -0.98 16.91 -13.89
CA VAL A 67 -2.08 17.80 -13.51
C VAL A 67 -1.71 18.44 -12.17
N PHE A 68 -1.57 19.76 -12.16
CA PHE A 68 -1.27 20.51 -10.94
C PHE A 68 -2.57 20.78 -10.17
N PHE A 69 -2.64 20.30 -8.93
CA PHE A 69 -3.74 20.57 -8.02
C PHE A 69 -3.31 21.59 -6.97
N GLN A 70 -4.16 22.58 -6.72
CA GLN A 70 -3.90 23.56 -5.67
C GLN A 70 -4.20 22.93 -4.30
N PRO A 71 -3.26 22.93 -3.34
CA PRO A 71 -3.52 22.41 -2.00
C PRO A 71 -4.51 23.32 -1.27
N ARG A 72 -5.41 22.73 -0.48
CA ARG A 72 -6.32 23.51 0.36
C ARG A 72 -5.53 24.13 1.52
N LYS A 73 -5.65 25.45 1.68
CA LYS A 73 -5.10 26.17 2.84
C LYS A 73 -5.89 25.81 4.09
N PHE A 74 -5.19 25.55 5.19
CA PHE A 74 -5.79 25.25 6.48
C PHE A 74 -6.57 26.47 6.99
N PRO A 75 -7.91 26.37 7.18
CA PRO A 75 -8.75 27.50 7.58
C PRO A 75 -8.69 27.81 9.09
N GLY A 76 -7.97 26.99 9.88
CA GLY A 76 -7.95 27.06 11.33
C GLY A 76 -8.72 25.92 12.00
N LEU A 77 -8.50 25.77 13.31
CA LEU A 77 -9.11 24.69 14.10
C LEU A 77 -10.62 24.92 14.27
N HIS A 78 -11.43 23.90 13.97
CA HIS A 78 -12.87 23.99 14.10
C HIS A 78 -13.29 24.01 15.59
N PRO A 79 -14.23 24.88 16.01
CA PRO A 79 -14.65 24.99 17.42
C PRO A 79 -15.17 23.68 18.03
N ALA A 80 -15.80 22.81 17.24
CA ALA A 80 -16.26 21.50 17.70
C ALA A 80 -15.12 20.55 18.07
N VAL A 81 -14.00 20.60 17.34
CA VAL A 81 -12.80 19.79 17.62
C VAL A 81 -12.11 20.30 18.89
N LEU A 82 -12.03 21.63 19.04
CA LEU A 82 -11.52 22.24 20.27
C LEU A 82 -12.38 21.89 21.49
N LYS A 83 -13.71 22.00 21.36
CA LYS A 83 -14.64 21.59 22.42
C LYS A 83 -14.44 20.14 22.79
N PHE A 84 -14.34 19.24 21.80
CA PHE A 84 -14.07 17.83 22.06
C PHE A 84 -12.77 17.61 22.84
N ALA A 85 -11.68 18.28 22.48
CA ALA A 85 -10.43 18.20 23.21
C ALA A 85 -10.59 18.64 24.68
N THR A 86 -11.41 19.66 24.94
CA THR A 86 -11.64 20.18 26.30
C THR A 86 -12.59 19.32 27.13
N THR A 87 -13.71 18.87 26.56
CA THR A 87 -14.80 18.21 27.29
C THR A 87 -14.77 16.70 27.21
N GLY A 88 -14.15 16.13 26.18
CA GLY A 88 -14.20 14.71 25.89
C GLY A 88 -15.48 14.24 25.18
N GLU A 89 -16.38 15.15 24.79
CA GLU A 89 -17.64 14.78 24.16
C GLU A 89 -17.88 15.49 22.81
N LEU A 90 -18.25 14.71 21.79
CA LEU A 90 -18.61 15.21 20.46
C LEU A 90 -20.10 15.61 20.43
N ARG A 91 -20.41 16.86 20.80
CA ARG A 91 -21.78 17.45 20.76
C ARG A 91 -21.99 18.44 19.60
N GLY A 92 -21.09 18.46 18.61
CA GLY A 92 -21.18 19.37 17.47
C GLY A 92 -22.06 18.84 16.33
N ILE A 93 -22.69 19.76 15.59
CA ILE A 93 -23.44 19.42 14.36
C ILE A 93 -22.52 19.50 13.12
N SER A 94 -21.41 20.24 13.24
CA SER A 94 -20.46 20.50 12.16
C SER A 94 -19.00 20.34 12.62
N GLY A 95 -18.10 20.17 11.65
CA GLY A 95 -16.65 20.10 11.87
C GLY A 95 -16.07 18.69 11.88
N TYR A 96 -16.92 17.69 12.10
CA TYR A 96 -16.58 16.27 11.99
C TYR A 96 -17.75 15.49 11.39
N GLU A 97 -17.47 14.29 10.92
CA GLU A 97 -18.49 13.36 10.44
C GLU A 97 -18.11 11.91 10.80
N PRO A 98 -19.05 10.96 10.85
CA PRO A 98 -18.72 9.55 11.05
C PRO A 98 -17.79 9.02 9.95
N ALA A 99 -16.78 8.23 10.32
CA ALA A 99 -15.76 7.76 9.39
C ALA A 99 -16.34 7.01 8.18
N PHE A 100 -17.31 6.12 8.42
CA PHE A 100 -17.97 5.37 7.35
C PHE A 100 -18.92 6.21 6.51
N ALA A 101 -19.48 7.28 7.07
CA ALA A 101 -20.24 8.25 6.29
C ALA A 101 -19.33 9.04 5.34
N ALA A 102 -18.13 9.40 5.79
CA ALA A 102 -17.10 9.96 4.92
C ALA A 102 -16.68 8.95 3.84
N LEU A 103 -16.42 7.69 4.23
CA LEU A 103 -15.98 6.63 3.33
C LEU A 103 -16.97 6.38 2.19
N ARG A 104 -18.28 6.45 2.47
CA ARG A 104 -19.34 6.39 1.45
C ARG A 104 -19.20 7.48 0.37
N ARG A 105 -18.56 8.62 0.66
CA ARG A 105 -18.35 9.72 -0.31
C ARG A 105 -17.16 9.47 -1.26
N THR A 106 -16.38 8.42 -1.05
CA THR A 106 -15.34 7.96 -2.00
C THR A 106 -15.98 7.31 -3.24
N VAL A 107 -15.24 7.16 -4.33
CA VAL A 107 -15.76 6.50 -5.54
C VAL A 107 -16.05 5.04 -5.25
N LEU A 108 -15.11 4.36 -4.57
CA LEU A 108 -15.28 2.97 -4.18
C LEU A 108 -16.41 2.76 -3.16
N GLY A 109 -16.53 3.66 -2.18
CA GLY A 109 -17.60 3.60 -1.18
C GLY A 109 -18.99 3.68 -1.80
N ARG A 110 -19.17 4.52 -2.85
CA ARG A 110 -20.42 4.55 -3.62
C ARG A 110 -20.65 3.27 -4.41
N LYS A 111 -19.60 2.72 -5.04
CA LYS A 111 -19.69 1.51 -5.87
C LYS A 111 -20.17 0.29 -5.08
N HIS A 112 -19.70 0.12 -3.84
CA HIS A 112 -20.03 -1.03 -2.99
C HIS A 112 -21.15 -0.73 -1.98
N GLY A 113 -21.83 0.41 -2.08
CA GLY A 113 -22.96 0.74 -1.21
C GLY A 113 -22.59 0.87 0.27
N VAL A 114 -21.42 1.44 0.59
CA VAL A 114 -20.97 1.56 1.98
C VAL A 114 -21.97 2.37 2.81
N ARG A 115 -22.42 1.81 3.93
CA ARG A 115 -23.37 2.42 4.86
C ARG A 115 -22.67 2.76 6.17
N GLY A 116 -23.27 3.70 6.91
CA GLY A 116 -22.82 3.97 8.27
C GLY A 116 -23.08 2.75 9.16
N VAL A 117 -22.03 2.28 9.84
CA VAL A 117 -22.19 1.27 10.90
C VAL A 117 -22.86 1.97 12.08
N GLY A 118 -24.10 1.59 12.41
CA GLY A 118 -25.02 2.38 13.22
C GLY A 118 -24.53 2.80 14.62
N LYS A 119 -23.55 2.10 15.20
CA LYS A 119 -22.96 2.39 16.52
C LYS A 119 -21.45 2.69 16.48
N SER A 120 -20.88 3.00 15.31
CA SER A 120 -19.47 3.36 15.21
C SER A 120 -19.19 4.65 15.98
N LYS A 121 -18.15 4.62 16.83
CA LYS A 121 -17.65 5.79 17.58
C LYS A 121 -16.38 6.37 16.96
N LEU A 122 -16.14 6.07 15.68
CA LEU A 122 -15.02 6.57 14.90
C LEU A 122 -15.49 7.72 14.01
N PHE A 123 -14.91 8.88 14.22
CA PHE A 123 -15.20 10.11 13.49
C PHE A 123 -13.96 10.61 12.76
N VAL A 124 -14.18 11.46 11.76
CA VAL A 124 -13.14 12.07 10.95
C VAL A 124 -13.42 13.57 10.88
N SER A 125 -12.37 14.39 11.03
CA SER A 125 -12.47 15.84 10.84
C SER A 125 -12.88 16.17 9.41
N THR A 126 -13.70 17.19 9.25
CA THR A 126 -14.07 17.71 7.92
C THR A 126 -12.86 18.13 7.10
N GLU A 127 -11.79 18.60 7.74
CA GLU A 127 -10.55 19.01 7.07
C GLU A 127 -9.73 17.80 6.58
N PHE A 128 -9.84 16.66 7.25
CA PHE A 128 -9.15 15.42 6.86
C PHE A 128 -9.59 14.92 5.48
N THR A 129 -10.88 15.07 5.14
CA THR A 129 -11.40 14.63 3.83
C THR A 129 -11.15 15.63 2.69
N ARG A 130 -10.64 16.84 3.01
CA ARG A 130 -10.54 17.97 2.08
C ARG A 130 -9.09 18.37 1.82
N THR A 131 -8.46 17.73 0.84
CA THR A 131 -7.03 17.96 0.53
C THR A 131 -6.78 19.03 -0.53
N ILE A 132 -7.61 19.11 -1.58
CA ILE A 132 -7.40 20.04 -2.71
C ILE A 132 -8.39 21.21 -2.67
N ALA A 133 -7.92 22.39 -3.11
CA ALA A 133 -8.77 23.54 -3.36
C ALA A 133 -9.62 23.31 -4.61
N GLY A 134 -10.93 23.58 -4.52
CA GLY A 134 -11.86 23.44 -5.66
C GLY A 134 -12.49 22.06 -5.84
N ALA A 135 -12.18 21.07 -5.00
CA ALA A 135 -12.99 19.85 -4.94
C ALA A 135 -14.44 20.21 -4.58
N LYS A 136 -15.41 19.58 -5.27
CA LYS A 136 -16.82 19.72 -4.93
C LYS A 136 -17.01 19.46 -3.43
N ARG A 137 -17.74 20.36 -2.76
CA ARG A 137 -17.98 20.26 -1.32
C ARG A 137 -18.60 18.89 -1.02
N GLY A 138 -17.92 18.09 -0.19
CA GLY A 138 -18.39 16.74 0.13
C GLY A 138 -17.88 15.63 -0.81
N THR A 139 -16.92 15.89 -1.68
CA THR A 139 -16.18 14.81 -2.38
C THR A 139 -14.90 14.47 -1.62
N TRP A 140 -14.74 13.21 -1.23
CA TRP A 140 -13.46 12.69 -0.77
C TRP A 140 -12.80 11.97 -1.94
N LEU A 141 -11.68 12.49 -2.41
CA LEU A 141 -11.00 11.98 -3.60
C LEU A 141 -10.03 10.86 -3.24
N ASP A 142 -10.24 9.71 -3.87
CA ASP A 142 -9.49 8.47 -3.74
C ASP A 142 -7.98 8.64 -3.98
N ASN A 143 -7.58 9.58 -4.85
CA ASN A 143 -6.16 9.86 -5.14
C ASN A 143 -5.46 10.71 -4.07
N PHE A 144 -6.23 11.38 -3.21
CA PHE A 144 -5.74 12.35 -2.22
C PHE A 144 -6.08 11.94 -0.78
N LEU A 145 -6.21 10.63 -0.54
CA LEU A 145 -6.39 10.08 0.79
C LEU A 145 -5.17 10.41 1.66
N ARG A 146 -5.42 10.92 2.86
CA ARG A 146 -4.38 11.19 3.84
C ARG A 146 -4.12 9.92 4.68
N PRO A 147 -2.87 9.61 5.00
CA PRO A 147 -2.59 8.59 6.00
C PRO A 147 -3.11 9.03 7.37
N ILE A 148 -3.62 8.06 8.14
CA ILE A 148 -4.11 8.31 9.49
C ILE A 148 -2.93 8.28 10.44
N HIS A 149 -2.60 9.45 10.99
CA HIS A 149 -1.49 9.61 11.93
C HIS A 149 -1.93 10.09 13.31
N TRP A 150 -2.85 11.05 13.34
CA TRP A 150 -3.28 11.72 14.56
C TRP A 150 -4.71 11.36 14.89
N ILE A 151 -4.91 10.86 16.10
CA ILE A 151 -6.22 10.44 16.59
C ILE A 151 -6.46 11.09 17.94
N LEU A 152 -7.49 11.92 18.04
CA LEU A 152 -7.95 12.44 19.30
C LEU A 152 -8.93 11.43 19.94
N TRP A 153 -8.56 10.90 21.10
CA TRP A 153 -9.28 9.85 21.81
C TRP A 153 -9.88 10.38 23.11
N SER A 154 -11.14 10.04 23.37
CA SER A 154 -11.81 10.27 24.65
C SER A 154 -12.10 8.93 25.33
N PRO A 155 -11.43 8.61 26.46
CA PRO A 155 -11.76 7.42 27.27
C PRO A 155 -13.15 7.52 27.92
N VAL A 156 -13.67 8.73 28.13
CA VAL A 156 -15.00 8.96 28.76
C VAL A 156 -16.11 8.42 27.87
N THR A 157 -16.09 8.78 26.58
CA THR A 157 -17.14 8.39 25.63
C THR A 157 -16.77 7.18 24.78
N ASN A 158 -15.54 6.70 24.87
CA ASN A 158 -14.94 5.73 23.96
C ASN A 158 -15.02 6.17 22.50
N THR A 159 -14.73 7.45 22.25
CA THR A 159 -14.86 8.09 20.94
C THR A 159 -13.51 8.51 20.39
N ALA A 160 -13.26 8.19 19.12
CA ALA A 160 -12.05 8.58 18.43
C ALA A 160 -12.39 9.53 17.28
N LEU A 161 -11.57 10.57 17.12
CA LEU A 161 -11.63 11.53 16.03
C LEU A 161 -10.30 11.55 15.30
N VAL A 162 -10.31 11.18 14.03
CA VAL A 162 -9.14 11.32 13.14
C VAL A 162 -9.01 12.77 12.71
N ILE A 163 -7.84 13.36 12.93
CA ILE A 163 -7.54 14.77 12.65
C ILE A 163 -6.32 14.91 11.74
N ILE A 164 -6.14 16.10 11.17
CA ILE A 164 -4.94 16.42 10.37
C ILE A 164 -3.80 16.94 11.27
N PRO A 165 -2.52 16.87 10.80
CA PRO A 165 -1.38 17.40 11.55
C PRO A 165 -1.54 18.87 11.98
N GLU A 166 -2.14 19.70 11.13
CA GLU A 166 -2.36 21.13 11.39
C GLU A 166 -3.35 21.36 12.54
N GLU A 167 -4.38 20.52 12.64
CA GLU A 167 -5.31 20.54 13.78
C GLU A 167 -4.62 20.01 15.04
N ALA A 168 -3.82 18.96 14.93
CA ALA A 168 -3.06 18.39 16.04
C ALA A 168 -2.13 19.43 16.66
N GLU A 169 -1.41 20.20 15.85
CA GLU A 169 -0.49 21.25 16.33
C GLU A 169 -1.21 22.34 17.13
N CYS A 170 -2.41 22.76 16.67
CA CYS A 170 -3.24 23.71 17.42
C CYS A 170 -3.76 23.14 18.76
N LEU A 171 -3.93 21.82 18.84
CA LEU A 171 -4.50 21.15 20.02
C LEU A 171 -3.45 20.83 21.09
N ILE A 172 -2.21 20.55 20.71
CA ILE A 172 -1.13 20.17 21.63
C ILE A 172 -0.98 21.14 22.83
N PRO A 173 -0.94 22.47 22.65
CA PRO A 173 -0.84 23.40 23.78
C PRO A 173 -2.04 23.30 24.73
N THR A 174 -3.25 23.23 24.17
CA THR A 174 -4.49 23.13 24.94
C THR A 174 -4.50 21.85 25.79
N LEU A 175 -4.13 20.72 25.18
CA LEU A 175 -4.08 19.42 25.84
C LEU A 175 -3.02 19.38 26.96
N ARG A 176 -1.87 20.03 26.76
CA ARG A 176 -0.80 20.10 27.77
C ARG A 176 -1.18 21.00 28.96
N MET A 177 -1.97 22.04 28.75
CA MET A 177 -2.40 22.97 29.81
C MET A 177 -3.51 22.42 30.70
N GLN A 178 -4.20 21.35 30.27
CA GLN A 178 -5.29 20.77 31.07
C GLN A 178 -4.77 20.06 32.32
N LYS A 179 -5.25 20.49 33.49
CA LYS A 179 -4.94 19.85 34.78
C LYS A 179 -5.48 18.41 34.85
N THR A 180 -6.65 18.19 34.27
CA THR A 180 -7.32 16.88 34.20
C THR A 180 -7.58 16.54 32.74
N PRO A 181 -6.74 15.70 32.11
CA PRO A 181 -6.92 15.34 30.71
C PRO A 181 -8.16 14.47 30.54
N THR A 182 -9.12 14.97 29.78
CA THR A 182 -10.33 14.23 29.36
C THR A 182 -10.16 13.59 27.98
N THR A 183 -9.21 14.09 27.20
CA THR A 183 -8.85 13.55 25.89
C THR A 183 -7.34 13.37 25.75
N HIS A 184 -6.97 12.48 24.85
CA HIS A 184 -5.59 12.13 24.55
C HIS A 184 -5.38 12.16 23.04
N LEU A 185 -4.35 12.87 22.60
CA LEU A 185 -3.87 12.83 21.23
C LEU A 185 -2.94 11.64 21.06
N LEU A 186 -3.36 10.66 20.27
CA LEU A 186 -2.63 9.43 19.99
C LEU A 186 -1.93 9.52 18.64
N VAL A 187 -0.73 8.94 18.58
CA VAL A 187 -0.02 8.68 17.32
C VAL A 187 -0.33 7.27 16.84
N TYR A 188 -0.72 7.18 15.57
CA TYR A 188 -1.04 5.95 14.90
C TYR A 188 -0.30 5.85 13.56
N ALA A 189 0.02 4.63 13.15
CA ALA A 189 0.47 4.35 11.80
C ALA A 189 0.03 2.94 11.42
N ALA A 190 -0.78 2.82 10.36
CA ALA A 190 -1.24 1.51 9.91
C ALA A 190 -0.07 0.65 9.40
N PRO A 191 0.18 -0.54 9.96
CA PRO A 191 1.23 -1.42 9.47
C PRO A 191 0.92 -1.94 8.05
N PHE A 192 1.76 -1.54 7.09
CA PHE A 192 1.65 -1.95 5.68
C PHE A 192 2.83 -2.79 5.20
N THR A 193 3.89 -2.94 6.00
CA THR A 193 4.97 -3.90 5.74
C THR A 193 5.21 -4.76 6.96
N ARG A 194 5.75 -5.97 6.75
CA ARG A 194 6.07 -6.92 7.81
C ARG A 194 7.10 -6.41 8.82
N LYS A 195 7.95 -5.44 8.41
CA LYS A 195 9.02 -4.89 9.27
C LYS A 195 8.53 -3.75 10.17
N MET A 196 7.29 -3.26 9.98
CA MET A 196 6.75 -2.19 10.80
C MET A 196 6.25 -2.71 12.15
N THR A 197 6.48 -1.92 13.20
CA THR A 197 5.90 -2.14 14.52
C THR A 197 4.37 -2.10 14.48
N LEU A 198 3.73 -2.91 15.32
CA LEU A 198 2.28 -2.94 15.49
C LEU A 198 1.77 -1.76 16.29
N PHE A 199 1.29 -0.72 15.62
CA PHE A 199 0.58 0.40 16.28
C PHE A 199 -0.89 0.09 16.59
N ASN A 200 -1.28 -1.20 16.57
CA ASN A 200 -2.66 -1.63 16.72
C ASN A 200 -3.22 -1.37 18.12
N GLN A 201 -2.36 -1.42 19.13
CA GLN A 201 -2.74 -1.24 20.53
C GLN A 201 -2.96 0.23 20.92
N LEU A 202 -2.70 1.19 20.02
CA LEU A 202 -2.91 2.63 20.25
C LEU A 202 -2.20 3.21 21.50
N ASN A 203 -1.18 2.51 21.98
CA ASN A 203 -0.41 2.81 23.19
C ASN A 203 0.99 3.32 22.91
N PHE A 204 1.37 3.55 21.65
CA PHE A 204 2.73 3.93 21.27
C PHE A 204 3.13 5.31 21.81
N TYR A 205 2.30 6.31 21.55
CA TYR A 205 2.53 7.66 22.05
C TYR A 205 1.22 8.40 22.21
N ALA A 206 1.07 9.07 23.35
CA ALA A 206 -0.14 9.80 23.72
C ALA A 206 0.21 11.11 24.42
N VAL A 207 -0.51 12.19 24.06
CA VAL A 207 -0.40 13.51 24.69
C VAL A 207 -1.78 14.00 25.09
N PRO A 208 -2.07 14.17 26.39
CA PRO A 208 -1.23 13.83 27.54
C PRO A 208 -1.06 12.32 27.71
N PRO A 209 -0.10 11.83 28.51
CA PRO A 209 0.11 10.40 28.70
C PRO A 209 -1.16 9.70 29.20
N LEU A 210 -1.42 8.53 28.64
CA LEU A 210 -2.51 7.65 29.04
C LEU A 210 -2.23 7.12 30.46
N LYS A 211 -3.21 7.16 31.35
CA LYS A 211 -3.08 6.66 32.73
C LYS A 211 -3.40 5.17 32.79
N GLY A 212 -2.45 4.33 33.19
CA GLY A 212 -2.67 2.89 33.40
C GLY A 212 -2.86 2.06 32.13
N ASP A 213 -3.43 0.87 32.29
CA ASP A 213 -3.67 -0.10 31.21
C ASP A 213 -4.92 0.27 30.41
N ASN A 214 -4.75 1.11 29.38
CA ASN A 214 -5.85 1.65 28.59
C ASN A 214 -6.34 0.61 27.58
N LYS A 215 -7.52 0.04 27.87
CA LYS A 215 -8.17 -0.94 26.98
C LYS A 215 -9.03 -0.22 25.95
N PHE A 216 -8.54 -0.13 24.72
CA PHE A 216 -9.29 0.39 23.59
C PHE A 216 -10.34 -0.63 23.12
N PRO A 217 -11.57 -0.18 22.77
CA PRO A 217 -12.59 -1.08 22.22
C PRO A 217 -12.11 -1.80 20.96
N THR A 218 -12.28 -3.13 20.89
CA THR A 218 -11.86 -3.94 19.74
C THR A 218 -12.50 -3.46 18.44
N VAL A 219 -13.79 -3.11 18.48
CA VAL A 219 -14.53 -2.57 17.33
C VAL A 219 -13.86 -1.30 16.79
N LEU A 220 -13.41 -0.41 17.67
CA LEU A 220 -12.72 0.82 17.26
C LEU A 220 -11.41 0.50 16.51
N LYS A 221 -10.62 -0.45 17.02
CA LYS A 221 -9.36 -0.87 16.40
C LYS A 221 -9.59 -1.48 15.01
N ILE A 222 -10.66 -2.26 14.85
CA ILE A 222 -11.07 -2.83 13.57
C ILE A 222 -11.49 -1.74 12.59
N GLU A 223 -12.39 -0.85 13.00
CA GLU A 223 -12.89 0.25 12.17
C GLU A 223 -11.76 1.18 11.72
N LEU A 224 -10.85 1.50 12.64
CA LEU A 224 -9.65 2.28 12.35
C LEU A 224 -8.70 1.55 11.41
N GLY A 225 -8.52 0.24 11.58
CA GLY A 225 -7.73 -0.61 10.69
C GLY A 225 -8.28 -0.64 9.26
N ILE A 226 -9.61 -0.74 9.11
CA ILE A 226 -10.29 -0.66 7.81
C ILE A 226 -10.09 0.72 7.19
N LEU A 227 -10.37 1.79 7.94
CA LEU A 227 -10.27 3.17 7.44
C LEU A 227 -8.83 3.52 7.00
N SER A 228 -7.82 3.08 7.74
CA SER A 228 -6.41 3.35 7.45
C SER A 228 -5.80 2.43 6.37
N GLY A 229 -6.53 1.40 5.94
CA GLY A 229 -6.05 0.41 4.99
C GLY A 229 -4.88 -0.42 5.54
N ARG A 230 -5.02 -0.87 6.79
CA ARG A 230 -4.02 -1.69 7.50
C ARG A 230 -3.92 -3.09 6.90
N LEU A 231 -2.69 -3.57 6.70
CA LEU A 231 -2.43 -4.90 6.12
C LEU A 231 -2.06 -5.94 7.18
N TYR A 232 -1.26 -5.55 8.16
CA TYR A 232 -0.76 -6.44 9.20
C TYR A 232 -1.50 -6.22 10.51
N LEU A 233 -1.93 -7.33 11.11
CA LEU A 233 -2.65 -7.36 12.37
C LEU A 233 -2.38 -8.68 13.11
N ASP A 234 -2.60 -8.68 14.41
CA ASP A 234 -2.43 -9.85 15.26
C ASP A 234 -3.53 -10.88 15.03
N PHE A 235 -3.26 -12.12 15.41
CA PHE A 235 -4.21 -13.23 15.24
C PHE A 235 -5.54 -12.99 15.96
N GLU A 236 -5.51 -12.39 17.15
CA GLU A 236 -6.72 -12.06 17.91
C GLU A 236 -7.57 -11.04 17.15
N GLU A 237 -6.96 -9.94 16.68
CA GLU A 237 -7.67 -8.94 15.87
C GLU A 237 -8.14 -9.49 14.52
N TYR A 238 -7.45 -10.51 13.98
CA TYR A 238 -7.79 -11.13 12.71
C TYR A 238 -9.12 -11.85 12.77
N ASN A 239 -9.29 -12.67 13.81
CA ASN A 239 -10.53 -13.41 14.00
C ASN A 239 -11.70 -12.45 14.26
N GLU A 240 -11.48 -11.44 15.11
CA GLU A 240 -12.47 -10.41 15.43
C GLU A 240 -12.86 -9.58 14.20
N THR A 241 -11.90 -9.24 13.33
CA THR A 241 -12.17 -8.51 12.08
C THR A 241 -13.02 -9.34 11.13
N MET A 242 -12.72 -10.63 10.97
CA MET A 242 -13.54 -11.52 10.15
C MET A 242 -14.95 -11.68 10.72
N GLN A 243 -15.08 -11.81 12.04
CA GLN A 243 -16.39 -11.86 12.67
C GLN A 243 -17.15 -10.55 12.50
N TYR A 244 -16.50 -9.39 12.66
CA TYR A 244 -17.09 -8.07 12.44
C TYR A 244 -17.62 -7.94 11.01
N LEU A 245 -16.83 -8.32 10.00
CA LEU A 245 -17.26 -8.27 8.60
C LEU A 245 -18.39 -9.25 8.29
N ARG A 246 -18.41 -10.41 8.95
CA ARG A 246 -19.49 -11.42 8.83
C ARG A 246 -20.78 -10.97 9.50
N ILE A 247 -20.75 -10.54 10.77
CA ILE A 247 -21.92 -10.01 11.50
C ILE A 247 -22.61 -8.94 10.66
N VAL A 248 -21.80 -8.11 10.03
CA VAL A 248 -22.29 -7.01 9.21
C VAL A 248 -22.70 -7.48 7.79
N GLY A 249 -22.27 -8.66 7.33
CA GLY A 249 -22.67 -9.29 6.06
C GLY A 249 -23.87 -10.23 6.14
N THR A 250 -24.17 -10.84 7.30
CA THR A 250 -25.19 -11.92 7.42
C THR A 250 -26.63 -11.46 7.21
N SER A 251 -26.92 -10.16 7.07
CA SER A 251 -28.28 -9.71 6.70
C SER A 251 -28.59 -9.81 5.20
N ALA A 252 -27.78 -10.50 4.39
CA ALA A 252 -27.92 -10.55 2.93
C ALA A 252 -28.27 -11.92 2.32
N THR A 253 -28.30 -13.01 3.08
CA THR A 253 -28.62 -14.34 2.50
C THR A 253 -29.57 -15.10 3.39
N GLY A 254 -30.79 -15.32 2.90
CA GLY A 254 -31.77 -16.19 3.53
C GLY A 254 -31.25 -17.62 3.56
N ALA A 255 -30.87 -18.08 4.75
CA ALA A 255 -30.84 -19.48 5.12
C ALA A 255 -31.46 -19.57 6.50
N VAL A 256 -32.59 -20.28 6.56
CA VAL A 256 -33.35 -20.57 7.77
C VAL A 256 -32.55 -21.57 8.60
N GLU A 257 -31.94 -21.14 9.69
CA GLU A 257 -31.70 -22.01 10.84
C GLU A 257 -31.98 -21.24 12.14
N SER A 258 -32.78 -21.91 12.97
CA SER A 258 -33.52 -21.40 14.10
C SER A 258 -32.66 -20.87 15.25
N GLY A 259 -33.15 -19.82 15.90
CA GLY A 259 -32.97 -19.62 17.35
C GLY A 259 -32.05 -18.48 17.79
N SER A 260 -32.46 -17.23 17.57
CA SER A 260 -32.31 -16.09 18.50
C SER A 260 -32.61 -14.79 17.75
N THR A 261 -33.85 -14.31 17.86
CA THR A 261 -34.24 -12.98 17.40
C THR A 261 -33.68 -11.92 18.36
N VAL A 262 -32.43 -11.53 18.13
CA VAL A 262 -32.00 -10.16 18.44
C VAL A 262 -31.78 -9.53 17.07
N VAL A 263 -32.71 -8.66 16.66
CA VAL A 263 -32.55 -7.84 15.46
C VAL A 263 -31.28 -7.02 15.68
N ASP A 264 -30.15 -7.48 15.11
CA ASP A 264 -28.88 -6.77 15.30
C ASP A 264 -29.01 -5.45 14.56
N GLU A 265 -29.12 -4.35 15.32
CA GLU A 265 -29.22 -2.97 14.82
C GLU A 265 -27.97 -2.53 14.03
N ARG A 266 -27.00 -3.43 13.82
CA ARG A 266 -25.83 -3.28 12.97
C ARG A 266 -26.23 -3.56 11.52
N GLY A 267 -26.84 -2.57 10.88
CA GLY A 267 -27.08 -2.61 9.43
C GLY A 267 -25.81 -2.94 8.63
N ARG A 268 -26.01 -3.52 7.44
CA ARG A 268 -24.93 -3.93 6.53
C ARG A 268 -23.96 -2.77 6.22
N PHE A 269 -22.66 -3.00 6.39
CA PHE A 269 -21.54 -2.05 6.20
C PHE A 269 -21.34 -1.72 4.73
N ALA A 270 -21.51 -2.71 3.86
CA ALA A 270 -21.47 -2.59 2.42
C ALA A 270 -22.33 -3.71 1.83
N ASP A 271 -22.70 -3.58 0.55
CA ASP A 271 -23.42 -4.65 -0.15
C ASP A 271 -22.51 -5.88 -0.35
N ASP A 272 -21.22 -5.63 -0.57
CA ASP A 272 -20.13 -6.63 -0.55
C ASP A 272 -18.94 -6.12 0.29
N PRO A 273 -18.91 -6.44 1.60
CA PRO A 273 -17.84 -6.00 2.51
C PRO A 273 -16.44 -6.47 2.11
N LEU A 274 -16.30 -7.69 1.58
CA LEU A 274 -14.99 -8.26 1.24
C LEU A 274 -14.46 -7.65 -0.06
N GLY A 275 -15.30 -7.53 -1.08
CA GLY A 275 -14.91 -6.85 -2.33
C GLY A 275 -14.65 -5.36 -2.11
N PHE A 276 -15.40 -4.70 -1.21
CA PHE A 276 -15.08 -3.33 -0.80
C PHE A 276 -13.69 -3.27 -0.17
N LEU A 277 -13.39 -4.12 0.81
CA LEU A 277 -12.10 -4.13 1.49
C LEU A 277 -10.95 -4.41 0.51
N GLN A 278 -11.13 -5.35 -0.41
CA GLN A 278 -10.14 -5.66 -1.45
C GLN A 278 -9.86 -4.43 -2.33
N GLY A 279 -10.90 -3.76 -2.82
CA GLY A 279 -10.75 -2.52 -3.59
C GLY A 279 -10.11 -1.39 -2.79
N TRP A 280 -10.46 -1.27 -1.50
CA TRP A 280 -9.98 -0.21 -0.62
C TRP A 280 -8.49 -0.37 -0.30
N LEU A 281 -8.06 -1.61 -0.03
CA LEU A 281 -6.65 -1.92 0.16
C LEU A 281 -5.86 -1.73 -1.14
N ALA A 282 -6.37 -2.19 -2.30
CA ALA A 282 -5.71 -1.98 -3.58
C ALA A 282 -5.49 -0.49 -3.89
N MET A 283 -6.51 0.34 -3.64
CA MET A 283 -6.46 1.79 -3.83
C MET A 283 -5.46 2.45 -2.87
N THR A 284 -5.58 2.21 -1.56
CA THR A 284 -4.70 2.84 -0.56
C THR A 284 -3.23 2.43 -0.70
N ARG A 285 -2.96 1.28 -1.32
CA ARG A 285 -1.61 0.77 -1.56
C ARG A 285 -1.05 1.04 -2.96
N LYS A 286 -1.78 1.76 -3.81
CA LYS A 286 -1.33 2.17 -5.16
C LYS A 286 -0.74 1.02 -5.98
N GLY A 287 -1.39 -0.15 -5.96
CA GLY A 287 -1.01 -1.31 -6.77
C GLY A 287 0.06 -2.23 -6.17
N ARG A 288 0.47 -2.07 -4.91
CA ARG A 288 1.30 -3.08 -4.23
C ARG A 288 0.50 -4.34 -3.93
N GLU A 289 1.11 -5.49 -4.16
CA GLU A 289 0.50 -6.77 -3.82
C GLU A 289 0.37 -6.93 -2.30
N PHE A 290 -0.81 -7.36 -1.85
CA PHE A 290 -1.10 -7.59 -0.43
C PHE A 290 -1.75 -8.96 -0.16
N GLY A 291 -1.83 -9.84 -1.17
CA GLY A 291 -2.53 -11.13 -1.08
C GLY A 291 -2.00 -12.06 0.02
N HIS A 292 -0.71 -11.99 0.33
CA HIS A 292 -0.04 -12.78 1.37
C HIS A 292 0.02 -12.10 2.75
N THR A 293 -0.78 -11.04 2.96
CA THR A 293 -0.89 -10.35 4.26
C THR A 293 -2.14 -10.82 5.01
N PRO A 294 -2.21 -10.63 6.35
CA PRO A 294 -3.42 -10.96 7.10
C PRO A 294 -4.67 -10.29 6.51
N ALA A 295 -4.61 -9.01 6.17
CA ALA A 295 -5.74 -8.33 5.51
C ALA A 295 -6.06 -8.92 4.12
N GLY A 296 -5.06 -9.38 3.37
CA GLY A 296 -5.26 -10.09 2.10
C GLY A 296 -6.03 -11.40 2.27
N TYR A 297 -5.70 -12.19 3.30
CA TYR A 297 -6.43 -13.41 3.63
C TYR A 297 -7.87 -13.13 4.11
N ILE A 298 -8.09 -12.02 4.82
CA ILE A 298 -9.43 -11.55 5.18
C ILE A 298 -10.24 -11.25 3.92
N CYS A 299 -9.67 -10.54 2.94
CA CYS A 299 -10.34 -10.24 1.67
C CYS A 299 -10.73 -11.51 0.90
N GLN A 300 -9.95 -12.58 1.03
CA GLN A 300 -10.23 -13.90 0.45
C GLN A 300 -11.21 -14.74 1.29
N GLY A 301 -11.66 -14.26 2.45
CA GLY A 301 -12.53 -14.98 3.37
C GLY A 301 -11.90 -16.22 4.01
N ARG A 302 -10.56 -16.34 4.01
CA ARG A 302 -9.86 -17.53 4.51
C ARG A 302 -9.70 -17.49 6.01
N GLN A 303 -10.11 -18.53 6.74
CA GLN A 303 -9.78 -18.66 8.16
C GLN A 303 -8.36 -19.20 8.32
N LEU A 304 -7.51 -18.44 9.01
CA LEU A 304 -6.15 -18.87 9.34
C LEU A 304 -6.08 -19.37 10.78
N SER A 305 -5.07 -20.20 11.08
CA SER A 305 -4.74 -20.60 12.44
C SER A 305 -3.65 -19.69 13.04
N LYS A 306 -3.55 -19.67 14.37
CA LYS A 306 -2.53 -18.89 15.10
C LYS A 306 -1.10 -19.23 14.67
N ASN A 307 -0.87 -20.48 14.25
CA ASN A 307 0.44 -20.99 13.85
C ASN A 307 0.83 -20.64 12.41
N HIS A 308 -0.01 -19.93 11.67
CA HIS A 308 0.28 -19.54 10.30
C HIS A 308 1.51 -18.61 10.23
N SER A 309 2.35 -18.80 9.21
CA SER A 309 3.63 -18.07 9.05
C SER A 309 3.47 -16.55 9.03
N VAL A 310 2.30 -16.07 8.60
CA VAL A 310 1.92 -14.65 8.54
C VAL A 310 1.80 -13.99 9.91
N PHE A 311 1.65 -14.75 11.01
CA PHE A 311 1.54 -14.22 12.38
C PHE A 311 2.83 -14.41 13.20
N ARG A 312 3.85 -15.09 12.65
CA ARG A 312 5.11 -15.40 13.36
C ARG A 312 5.98 -14.17 13.69
N TRP A 313 5.54 -12.97 13.31
CA TRP A 313 6.22 -11.71 13.59
C TRP A 313 5.73 -11.06 14.89
N SER A 314 4.52 -11.39 15.37
CA SER A 314 4.00 -10.90 16.65
C SER A 314 4.83 -11.39 17.85
N THR A 315 5.66 -12.42 17.67
CA THR A 315 6.53 -13.00 18.72
C THR A 315 7.83 -12.20 18.95
N THR A 316 8.21 -11.27 18.07
CA THR A 316 9.50 -10.56 18.16
C THR A 316 9.42 -9.24 18.97
N ASN A 317 8.24 -8.84 19.46
CA ASN A 317 8.13 -7.68 20.35
C ASN A 317 8.40 -8.07 21.82
N LEU A 318 9.63 -8.49 22.12
CA LEU A 318 10.20 -8.35 23.46
C LEU A 318 10.76 -6.92 23.57
N PRO A 319 10.66 -6.25 24.74
CA PRO A 319 11.27 -4.95 24.92
C PRO A 319 12.78 -5.05 24.67
N ILE A 320 13.34 -4.05 24.00
CA ILE A 320 14.77 -3.86 23.85
C ILE A 320 15.33 -3.58 25.26
N ALA A 321 15.60 -4.64 26.00
CA ALA A 321 16.42 -4.67 27.18
C ALA A 321 17.23 -5.95 27.06
N GLU A 322 18.56 -5.81 27.07
CA GLU A 322 19.57 -6.86 27.03
C GLU A 322 19.85 -7.51 25.67
N ASP A 323 20.56 -6.79 24.79
CA ASP A 323 21.71 -7.40 24.09
C ASP A 323 22.68 -6.30 23.60
N THR A 324 23.36 -5.63 24.54
CA THR A 324 24.53 -4.77 24.26
C THR A 324 25.84 -5.45 24.63
N SER A 325 25.92 -6.77 24.42
CA SER A 325 27.11 -7.56 24.71
C SER A 325 27.62 -8.31 23.48
N ARG A 326 27.58 -7.69 22.29
CA ARG A 326 28.22 -8.24 21.07
C ARG A 326 28.78 -7.19 20.10
N LEU A 327 29.44 -6.16 20.63
CA LEU A 327 30.41 -5.39 19.85
C LEU A 327 31.73 -5.35 20.63
N HIS A 328 32.43 -6.49 20.64
CA HIS A 328 33.87 -6.48 20.83
C HIS A 328 34.47 -5.81 19.59
N ILE A 329 34.85 -4.55 19.75
CA ILE A 329 35.82 -3.89 18.88
C ILE A 329 37.15 -4.56 19.24
N ASN A 330 37.64 -5.41 18.34
CA ASN A 330 39.02 -5.86 18.39
C ASN A 330 39.87 -4.70 17.88
N ASP A 331 40.42 -3.92 18.81
CA ASP A 331 41.58 -3.08 18.57
C ASP A 331 42.80 -4.01 18.41
N ASP A 332 43.01 -4.50 17.18
CA ASP A 332 44.26 -5.09 16.76
C ASP A 332 45.10 -4.00 16.08
N ASP A 333 45.85 -3.26 16.89
CA ASP A 333 47.00 -2.50 16.42
C ASP A 333 48.22 -2.93 17.25
N SER A 334 48.96 -3.90 16.72
CA SER A 334 50.31 -4.25 17.17
C SER A 334 51.23 -4.44 15.97
N SER A 335 51.71 -3.31 15.47
CA SER A 335 53.12 -3.00 15.19
C SER A 335 54.07 -4.17 14.84
N ILE A 336 54.38 -4.26 13.54
CA ILE A 336 55.72 -4.26 12.92
C ILE A 336 56.88 -4.76 13.80
N ASN A 337 57.41 -5.93 13.44
CA ASN A 337 58.75 -6.39 13.79
C ASN A 337 59.82 -5.43 13.24
N GLY A 338 60.58 -4.81 14.14
CA GLY A 338 61.88 -4.19 13.86
C GLY A 338 62.85 -4.64 14.94
N GLN A 339 63.76 -5.54 14.56
CA GLN A 339 64.86 -6.07 15.36
C GLN A 339 66.10 -5.18 15.14
N GLU A 340 67.08 -5.26 16.04
CA GLU A 340 68.35 -4.49 16.12
C GLU A 340 68.22 -3.15 16.87
N ASP A 341 69.06 -2.76 17.83
CA ASP A 341 70.27 -3.32 18.42
C ASP A 341 70.60 -2.54 19.72
N SER A 342 71.25 -3.22 20.66
CA SER A 342 72.34 -2.73 21.52
C SER A 342 72.20 -1.45 22.39
N GLU A 343 72.16 -1.70 23.70
CA GLU A 343 73.00 -1.08 24.76
C GLU A 343 72.74 0.35 25.30
N PRO A 344 73.19 0.65 26.55
CA PRO A 344 72.51 1.53 27.50
C PRO A 344 73.30 2.81 27.88
N PHE A 345 72.76 3.55 28.86
CA PHE A 345 73.30 4.74 29.57
C PHE A 345 73.14 6.05 28.77
N ASP A 346 72.58 7.15 29.30
CA ASP A 346 72.36 7.62 30.69
C ASP A 346 70.94 8.18 30.90
#